data_AF-A0ABC8ZSQ8-F1
#
_entry.id   AF-A0ABC8ZSQ8-F1
#
_cell.length_a   1.000
_cell.length_b   1.000
_cell.length_c   1.000
_cell.angle_alpha   90.00
_cell.angle_beta   90.00
_cell.angle_gamma   90.00
#
_symmetry.space_group_name_H-M   'P 1'
#
loop_
_entity.id
_entity.type
_entity.pdbx_description
1 polymer ?
#
loop_
_entity_poly.entity_id
_entity_poly.type
_entity_poly.pdbx_seq_one_letter_code
_entity_poly.pdbx_strand_id
1 'polypeptide(L)'
;MRGRSSTDRLEALSLEIERKLQKALSSNSQRLQILQQLFADIALKVDDRARDAIMSENDAGIAPLDEREDGWLCFYEILANHFVRVPESGRRILELIVQLWSQSFASNIFALLFYKWLFEAPVDGKEISLRYSSALVQGATNVFWIDIQTNTRHFLSLYRYLLEDVALVPDRLTKISLQAGRDLFLLLSRFMFFYDQDHLLSSFLEHFPTFPNSFLVGGPADYFVIELSDQLQKLKIEPVLLHYLSRMSILQGLELRLSTSTRLKACLYSFTSPGGPTYPTRAVRHAAWNTLDLLFPIGRYPRHVISLFFRLLYPWYWPSSCWNFVMTCAMTLYYYILNLLVSIWESLRRSSHRRTHGE
;
A
#
# COMPACT_ATOMS: atom_id res chain seq x y z
N MET A 1 7.95 -32.37 -33.31
CA MET A 1 7.07 -32.28 -32.13
C MET A 1 6.40 -30.92 -32.16
N ARG A 2 5.12 -30.82 -32.55
CA ARG A 2 4.37 -29.55 -32.52
C ARG A 2 4.19 -29.15 -31.06
N GLY A 3 4.74 -28.00 -30.66
CA GLY A 3 4.50 -27.44 -29.33
C GLY A 3 3.01 -27.21 -29.13
N ARG A 4 2.47 -27.62 -27.97
CA ARG A 4 1.12 -27.21 -27.53
C ARG A 4 1.05 -25.69 -27.55
N SER A 5 0.00 -25.13 -28.15
CA SER A 5 -0.27 -23.68 -28.15
C SER A 5 -0.37 -23.17 -26.71
N SER A 6 0.00 -21.92 -26.44
CA SER A 6 -0.17 -21.29 -25.12
C SER A 6 -1.58 -21.45 -24.56
N THR A 7 -2.61 -21.33 -25.40
CA THR A 7 -4.01 -21.54 -25.02
C THR A 7 -4.30 -22.96 -24.52
N ASP A 8 -3.73 -24.00 -25.15
CA ASP A 8 -3.91 -25.39 -24.69
C ASP A 8 -3.26 -25.63 -23.32
N ARG A 9 -2.17 -24.93 -23.01
CA ARG A 9 -1.50 -25.02 -21.70
C ARG A 9 -2.33 -24.35 -20.61
N LEU A 10 -2.93 -23.20 -20.91
CA LEU A 10 -3.80 -22.47 -19.98
C LEU A 10 -5.10 -23.22 -19.71
N GLU A 11 -5.68 -23.89 -20.71
CA GLU A 11 -6.84 -24.76 -20.50
C GLU A 11 -6.48 -25.97 -19.62
N ALA A 12 -5.30 -26.55 -19.82
CA ALA A 12 -4.80 -27.64 -18.96
C ALA A 12 -4.61 -27.18 -17.50
N LEU A 13 -4.07 -25.98 -17.28
CA LEU A 13 -3.95 -25.39 -15.94
C LEU A 13 -5.32 -25.12 -15.32
N SER A 14 -6.27 -24.59 -16.11
CA SER A 14 -7.65 -24.36 -15.66
C SER A 14 -8.32 -25.65 -15.21
N LEU A 15 -8.12 -26.75 -15.94
CA LEU A 15 -8.62 -28.08 -15.58
C LEU A 15 -7.95 -28.63 -14.29
N GLU A 16 -6.67 -28.31 -14.05
CA GLU A 16 -6.00 -28.68 -12.81
C GLU A 16 -6.57 -27.92 -11.60
N ILE A 17 -6.83 -26.63 -11.75
CA ILE A 17 -7.50 -25.81 -10.73
C ILE A 17 -8.88 -26.39 -10.43
N GLU A 18 -9.67 -26.71 -11.46
CA GLU A 18 -10.98 -27.33 -11.33
C GLU A 18 -10.92 -28.64 -10.53
N ARG A 19 -9.97 -29.53 -10.87
CA ARG A 19 -9.76 -30.80 -10.15
C ARG A 19 -9.38 -30.58 -8.68
N LYS A 20 -8.50 -29.62 -8.38
CA LYS A 20 -8.11 -29.30 -6.99
C LYS A 20 -9.30 -28.78 -6.18
N LEU A 21 -10.15 -27.94 -6.78
CA LEU A 21 -11.37 -27.44 -6.14
C LEU A 21 -12.41 -28.55 -5.91
N GLN A 22 -12.64 -29.42 -6.89
CA GLN A 22 -13.51 -30.59 -6.72
C GLN A 22 -13.01 -31.52 -5.60
N LYS A 23 -11.69 -31.74 -5.54
CA LYS A 23 -11.08 -32.50 -4.43
C LYS A 23 -11.33 -31.82 -3.09
N ALA A 24 -11.19 -30.50 -3.00
CA ALA A 24 -11.46 -29.72 -1.79
C ALA A 24 -12.93 -29.82 -1.33
N LEU A 25 -13.89 -29.88 -2.27
CA LEU A 25 -15.30 -30.13 -1.96
C LEU A 25 -15.51 -31.51 -1.33
N SER A 26 -14.96 -32.55 -1.98
CA SER A 26 -15.13 -33.94 -1.55
C SER A 26 -14.44 -34.27 -0.22
N SER A 27 -13.31 -33.63 0.09
CA SER A 27 -12.44 -33.99 1.22
C SER A 27 -12.51 -32.93 2.32
N ASN A 28 -13.44 -33.10 3.27
CA ASN A 28 -13.68 -32.13 4.35
C ASN A 28 -12.46 -31.90 5.26
N SER A 29 -11.72 -32.96 5.59
CA SER A 29 -10.56 -32.89 6.50
C SER A 29 -9.32 -32.21 5.88
N GLN A 30 -9.13 -32.35 4.57
CA GLN A 30 -7.96 -31.79 3.86
C GLN A 30 -8.28 -30.47 3.14
N ARG A 31 -9.53 -30.02 3.16
CA ARG A 31 -10.02 -28.87 2.39
C ARG A 31 -9.16 -27.63 2.55
N LEU A 32 -8.85 -27.27 3.80
CA LEU A 32 -8.03 -26.11 4.13
C LEU A 32 -6.65 -26.18 3.46
N GLN A 33 -5.98 -27.32 3.60
CA GLN A 33 -4.64 -27.54 3.06
C GLN A 33 -4.65 -27.50 1.53
N ILE A 34 -5.65 -28.10 0.90
CA ILE A 34 -5.80 -28.09 -0.56
C ILE A 34 -6.00 -26.67 -1.08
N LEU A 35 -6.85 -25.87 -0.43
CA LEU A 35 -7.09 -24.47 -0.84
C LEU A 35 -5.86 -23.60 -0.60
N GLN A 36 -5.14 -23.81 0.50
CA GLN A 36 -3.89 -23.11 0.76
C GLN A 36 -2.82 -23.43 -0.31
N GLN A 37 -2.69 -24.71 -0.68
CA GLN A 37 -1.77 -25.13 -1.74
C GLN A 37 -2.17 -24.53 -3.09
N LEU A 38 -3.47 -24.58 -3.43
CA LEU A 38 -3.97 -23.98 -4.67
C LEU A 38 -3.69 -22.47 -4.73
N PHE A 39 -3.90 -21.76 -3.63
CA PHE A 39 -3.55 -20.34 -3.53
C PHE A 39 -2.05 -20.10 -3.77
N ALA A 40 -1.18 -20.90 -3.14
CA ALA A 40 0.27 -20.78 -3.32
C ALA A 40 0.70 -21.05 -4.77
N ASP A 41 0.12 -22.07 -5.41
CA ASP A 41 0.40 -22.43 -6.80
C ASP A 41 0.00 -21.30 -7.76
N ILE A 42 -1.17 -20.67 -7.54
CA ILE A 42 -1.69 -19.56 -8.36
C ILE A 42 -0.88 -18.27 -8.16
N ALA A 43 -0.41 -18.02 -6.93
CA ALA A 43 0.41 -16.86 -6.60
C ALA A 43 1.87 -16.98 -7.05
N LEU A 44 2.29 -18.16 -7.52
CA LEU A 44 3.68 -18.42 -7.88
C LEU A 44 4.14 -17.56 -9.07
N LYS A 45 5.41 -17.15 -9.02
CA LYS A 45 6.08 -16.46 -10.13
C LYS A 45 6.24 -17.41 -11.32
N VAL A 46 5.97 -16.91 -12.51
CA VAL A 46 6.21 -17.64 -13.77
C VAL A 46 7.71 -17.64 -14.05
N ASP A 47 8.27 -18.82 -14.33
CA ASP A 47 9.68 -18.98 -14.70
C ASP A 47 10.02 -18.20 -15.99
N ASP A 48 11.24 -17.67 -16.07
CA ASP A 48 11.67 -16.81 -17.18
C ASP A 48 11.53 -17.51 -18.55
N ARG A 49 11.79 -18.82 -18.63
CA ARG A 49 11.58 -19.62 -19.85
C ARG A 49 10.11 -19.70 -20.28
N ALA A 50 9.21 -19.81 -19.31
CA ALA A 50 7.78 -19.85 -19.57
C ALA A 50 7.25 -18.45 -19.93
N ARG A 51 7.80 -17.41 -19.30
CA ARG A 51 7.54 -16.01 -19.66
C ARG A 51 7.92 -15.75 -21.10
N ASP A 52 9.13 -16.09 -21.53
CA ASP A 52 9.60 -15.86 -22.90
C ASP A 52 8.74 -16.60 -23.94
N ALA A 53 8.31 -17.82 -23.64
CA ALA A 53 7.40 -18.58 -24.51
C ALA A 53 6.01 -17.92 -24.62
N ILE A 54 5.48 -17.37 -23.53
CA ILE A 54 4.17 -16.68 -23.54
C ILE A 54 4.30 -15.31 -24.22
N MET A 55 5.40 -14.59 -23.98
CA MET A 55 5.63 -13.27 -24.56
C MET A 55 5.99 -13.33 -26.06
N SER A 56 6.63 -14.40 -26.52
CA SER A 56 6.89 -14.63 -27.95
C SER A 56 5.65 -15.06 -28.74
N GLU A 57 4.67 -15.70 -28.11
CA GLU A 57 3.34 -15.99 -28.69
C GLU A 57 2.33 -14.84 -28.47
N ASN A 58 2.77 -13.67 -27.98
CA ASN A 58 1.90 -12.60 -27.47
C ASN A 58 1.23 -11.74 -28.55
N ASP A 59 1.20 -12.17 -29.82
CA ASP A 59 0.30 -11.61 -30.84
C ASP A 59 -1.17 -11.63 -30.38
N ALA A 60 -1.49 -12.49 -29.41
CA ALA A 60 -2.81 -12.56 -28.79
C ALA A 60 -3.03 -11.55 -27.65
N GLY A 61 -2.04 -10.92 -27.02
CA GLY A 61 -2.21 -9.98 -25.88
C GLY A 61 -2.49 -10.64 -24.51
N ILE A 62 -2.00 -11.86 -24.29
CA ILE A 62 -2.25 -12.69 -23.10
C ILE A 62 -1.40 -12.23 -21.89
N ALA A 63 -0.20 -11.71 -22.15
CA ALA A 63 0.65 -11.14 -21.11
C ALA A 63 0.36 -9.63 -20.95
N PRO A 64 0.34 -9.09 -19.71
CA PRO A 64 0.22 -7.66 -19.49
C PRO A 64 1.39 -6.92 -20.18
N LEU A 65 1.09 -5.79 -20.81
CA LEU A 65 2.04 -4.94 -21.56
C LEU A 65 2.95 -4.09 -20.64
N ASP A 66 2.99 -4.36 -19.33
CA ASP A 66 3.68 -3.49 -18.40
C ASP A 66 5.21 -3.58 -18.59
N GLU A 67 5.82 -2.45 -18.94
CA GLU A 67 7.24 -2.14 -18.78
C GLU A 67 7.60 -2.03 -17.28
N ARG A 68 7.37 -3.08 -16.49
CA ARG A 68 7.74 -3.08 -15.07
C ARG A 68 9.25 -3.17 -14.93
N GLU A 69 9.83 -2.27 -14.15
CA GLU A 69 11.23 -2.36 -13.70
C GLU A 69 11.54 -3.70 -12.99
N ASP A 70 10.53 -4.31 -12.35
CA ASP A 70 10.72 -5.55 -11.55
C ASP A 70 10.45 -6.87 -12.30
N GLY A 71 9.90 -6.85 -13.51
CA GLY A 71 9.72 -8.05 -14.35
C GLY A 71 8.99 -9.25 -13.71
N TRP A 72 8.27 -9.07 -12.60
CA TRP A 72 7.51 -10.14 -11.93
C TRP A 72 6.16 -10.36 -12.62
N LEU A 73 5.98 -11.56 -13.18
CA LEU A 73 4.72 -12.07 -13.73
C LEU A 73 4.30 -13.29 -12.93
N CYS A 74 3.12 -13.26 -12.33
CA CYS A 74 2.55 -14.39 -11.59
C CYS A 74 1.50 -15.15 -12.41
N PHE A 75 1.27 -16.43 -12.10
CA PHE A 75 0.30 -17.26 -12.82
C PHE A 75 -1.12 -16.69 -12.79
N TYR A 76 -1.53 -16.08 -11.68
CA TYR A 76 -2.85 -15.46 -11.57
C TYR A 76 -3.09 -14.35 -12.61
N GLU A 77 -2.06 -13.61 -13.01
CA GLU A 77 -2.20 -12.53 -14.00
C GLU A 77 -2.59 -13.10 -15.37
N ILE A 78 -1.95 -14.20 -15.75
CA ILE A 78 -2.19 -14.88 -17.01
C ILE A 78 -3.57 -15.55 -17.00
N LEU A 79 -3.91 -16.22 -15.89
CA LEU A 79 -5.20 -16.90 -15.73
C LEU A 79 -6.37 -15.92 -15.72
N ALA A 80 -6.22 -14.76 -15.07
CA ALA A 80 -7.25 -13.72 -15.08
C ALA A 80 -7.52 -13.19 -16.50
N ASN A 81 -6.48 -12.95 -17.29
CA ASN A 81 -6.62 -12.57 -18.70
C ASN A 81 -7.27 -13.70 -19.53
N HIS A 82 -6.89 -14.95 -19.26
CA HIS A 82 -7.44 -16.12 -19.95
C HIS A 82 -8.94 -16.27 -19.69
N PHE A 83 -9.40 -16.14 -18.44
CA PHE A 83 -10.82 -16.28 -18.10
C PHE A 83 -11.69 -15.16 -18.67
N VAL A 84 -11.16 -13.96 -18.89
CA VAL A 84 -11.87 -12.91 -19.63
C VAL A 84 -12.13 -13.34 -21.08
N ARG A 85 -11.15 -13.98 -21.73
CA ARG A 85 -11.23 -14.41 -23.14
C ARG A 85 -12.04 -15.68 -23.34
N VAL A 86 -11.90 -16.63 -22.42
CA VAL A 86 -12.58 -17.92 -22.43
C VAL A 86 -13.46 -18.00 -21.17
N PRO A 87 -14.62 -17.33 -21.17
CA PRO A 87 -15.46 -17.23 -19.97
C PRO A 87 -16.02 -18.60 -19.52
N GLU A 88 -16.17 -19.57 -20.41
CA GLU A 88 -16.73 -20.89 -20.07
C GLU A 88 -15.82 -21.74 -19.18
N SER A 89 -14.49 -21.61 -19.29
CA SER A 89 -13.56 -22.29 -18.38
C SER A 89 -13.57 -21.61 -17.01
N GLY A 90 -13.60 -20.27 -17.00
CA GLY A 90 -13.74 -19.47 -15.77
C GLY A 90 -15.04 -19.76 -15.01
N ARG A 91 -16.18 -19.89 -15.69
CA ARG A 91 -17.50 -20.16 -15.06
C ARG A 91 -17.51 -21.46 -14.26
N ARG A 92 -16.94 -22.55 -14.81
CA ARG A 92 -16.86 -23.84 -14.10
C ARG A 92 -16.08 -23.72 -12.79
N ILE A 93 -14.95 -23.03 -12.81
CA ILE A 93 -14.14 -22.77 -11.61
C ILE A 93 -14.89 -21.86 -10.63
N LEU A 94 -15.54 -20.82 -11.14
CA LEU A 94 -16.32 -19.88 -10.33
C LEU A 94 -17.43 -20.57 -9.54
N GLU A 95 -18.19 -21.46 -10.17
CA GLU A 95 -19.25 -22.24 -9.52
C GLU A 95 -18.71 -23.08 -8.35
N LEU A 96 -17.53 -23.69 -8.51
CA LEU A 96 -16.89 -24.45 -7.44
C LEU A 96 -16.41 -23.57 -6.29
N ILE A 97 -15.85 -22.39 -6.59
CA ILE A 97 -15.41 -21.44 -5.55
C ILE A 97 -16.63 -20.91 -4.78
N VAL A 98 -17.76 -20.66 -5.44
CA VAL A 98 -19.00 -20.23 -4.77
C VAL A 98 -19.49 -21.27 -3.76
N GLN A 99 -19.34 -22.56 -4.05
CA GLN A 99 -19.67 -23.62 -3.08
C GLN A 99 -18.70 -23.65 -1.88
N LEU A 100 -17.49 -23.13 -2.05
CA LEU A 100 -16.43 -23.09 -1.04
C LEU A 100 -16.30 -21.72 -0.35
N TRP A 101 -17.24 -20.80 -0.55
CA TRP A 101 -17.12 -19.39 -0.13
C TRP A 101 -16.89 -19.17 1.37
N SER A 102 -17.43 -20.08 2.20
CA SER A 102 -17.27 -20.04 3.66
C SER A 102 -15.88 -20.43 4.15
N GLN A 103 -15.04 -20.96 3.26
CA GLN A 103 -13.72 -21.48 3.58
C GLN A 103 -12.66 -20.39 3.44
N SER A 104 -11.65 -20.45 4.30
CA SER A 104 -10.46 -19.61 4.15
C SER A 104 -9.78 -19.86 2.79
N PHE A 105 -9.12 -18.84 2.26
CA PHE A 105 -8.51 -18.79 0.92
C PHE A 105 -9.47 -18.76 -0.27
N ALA A 106 -10.75 -19.12 -0.12
CA ALA A 106 -11.70 -19.09 -1.24
C ALA A 106 -11.84 -17.68 -1.85
N SER A 107 -12.03 -16.66 -1.00
CA SER A 107 -12.07 -15.26 -1.44
C SER A 107 -10.73 -14.78 -2.01
N ASN A 108 -9.61 -15.25 -1.48
CA ASN A 108 -8.26 -14.90 -1.98
C ASN A 108 -8.05 -15.45 -3.40
N ILE A 109 -8.38 -16.74 -3.61
CA ILE A 109 -8.30 -17.40 -4.92
C ILE A 109 -9.25 -16.72 -5.90
N PHE A 110 -10.48 -16.41 -5.46
CA PHE A 110 -11.44 -15.65 -6.25
C PHE A 110 -10.87 -14.31 -6.71
N ALA A 111 -10.33 -13.51 -5.78
CA ALA A 111 -9.75 -12.20 -6.10
C ALA A 111 -8.58 -12.32 -7.11
N LEU A 112 -7.73 -13.33 -6.98
CA LEU A 112 -6.60 -13.53 -7.90
C LEU A 112 -7.02 -13.96 -9.31
N LEU A 113 -8.02 -14.84 -9.43
CA LEU A 113 -8.41 -15.41 -10.72
C LEU A 113 -9.46 -14.57 -11.46
N PHE A 114 -10.35 -13.88 -10.74
CA PHE A 114 -11.57 -13.30 -11.32
C PHE A 114 -11.65 -11.77 -11.19
N TYR A 115 -10.61 -11.08 -10.72
CA TYR A 115 -10.64 -9.62 -10.60
C TYR A 115 -10.92 -8.93 -11.94
N LYS A 116 -10.33 -9.37 -13.05
CA LYS A 116 -10.64 -8.81 -14.38
C LYS A 116 -11.98 -9.27 -14.92
N TRP A 117 -12.28 -10.56 -14.74
CA TRP A 117 -13.51 -11.17 -15.21
C TRP A 117 -14.75 -10.42 -14.71
N LEU A 118 -14.75 -9.98 -13.44
CA LEU A 118 -15.86 -9.22 -12.86
C LEU A 118 -16.18 -7.92 -13.59
N PHE A 119 -15.18 -7.26 -14.18
CA PHE A 119 -15.35 -5.96 -14.85
C PHE A 119 -15.30 -6.03 -16.37
N GLU A 120 -14.78 -7.10 -16.97
CA GLU A 120 -14.60 -7.22 -18.43
C GLU A 120 -15.51 -8.27 -19.07
N ALA A 121 -15.91 -9.31 -18.34
CA ALA A 121 -16.80 -10.34 -18.88
C ALA A 121 -18.28 -9.91 -18.82
N PRO A 122 -19.14 -10.44 -19.71
CA PRO A 122 -20.58 -10.27 -19.61
C PRO A 122 -21.12 -11.13 -18.45
N VAL A 123 -21.34 -10.51 -17.29
CA VAL A 123 -21.92 -11.16 -16.11
C VAL A 123 -23.40 -10.83 -16.02
N ASP A 124 -24.25 -11.86 -16.10
CA ASP A 124 -25.70 -11.73 -15.96
C ASP A 124 -26.11 -11.79 -14.47
N GLY A 125 -26.73 -10.72 -13.95
CA GLY A 125 -27.41 -10.70 -12.66
C GLY A 125 -26.81 -9.77 -11.59
N LYS A 126 -27.63 -8.86 -11.07
CA LYS A 126 -27.25 -7.84 -10.07
C LYS A 126 -26.91 -8.41 -8.68
N GLU A 127 -27.61 -9.45 -8.22
CA GLU A 127 -27.35 -10.05 -6.89
C GLU A 127 -26.04 -10.84 -6.83
N ILE A 128 -25.67 -11.45 -7.95
CA ILE A 128 -24.42 -12.17 -8.11
C ILE A 128 -23.24 -11.19 -8.06
N SER A 129 -23.38 -10.02 -8.67
CA SER A 129 -22.40 -8.93 -8.59
C SER A 129 -22.15 -8.47 -7.14
N LEU A 130 -23.17 -8.40 -6.28
CA LEU A 130 -23.00 -8.02 -4.87
C LEU A 130 -22.07 -8.98 -4.11
N ARG A 131 -22.33 -10.28 -4.19
CA ARG A 131 -21.51 -11.29 -3.49
C ARG A 131 -20.08 -11.31 -4.01
N TYR A 132 -19.92 -11.24 -5.32
CA TYR A 132 -18.60 -11.23 -5.97
C TYR A 132 -17.80 -9.99 -5.63
N SER A 133 -18.42 -8.80 -5.67
CA SER A 133 -17.76 -7.55 -5.31
C SER A 133 -17.27 -7.53 -3.86
N SER A 134 -18.08 -8.03 -2.91
CA SER A 134 -17.67 -8.15 -1.51
C SER A 134 -16.49 -9.10 -1.32
N ALA A 135 -16.50 -10.26 -1.99
CA ALA A 135 -15.39 -11.19 -1.87
C ALA A 135 -14.14 -10.77 -2.62
N LEU A 136 -14.26 -9.99 -3.70
CA LEU A 136 -13.11 -9.36 -4.33
C LEU A 136 -12.41 -8.45 -3.32
N VAL A 137 -13.15 -7.56 -2.65
CA VAL A 137 -12.58 -6.65 -1.65
C VAL A 137 -11.99 -7.42 -0.47
N GLN A 138 -12.70 -8.43 0.06
CA GLN A 138 -12.19 -9.24 1.18
C GLN A 138 -10.96 -10.06 0.78
N GLY A 139 -10.98 -10.68 -0.40
CA GLY A 139 -9.89 -11.45 -0.96
C GLY A 139 -8.66 -10.57 -1.17
N ALA A 140 -8.81 -9.46 -1.88
CA ALA A 140 -7.74 -8.49 -2.11
C ALA A 140 -7.17 -7.94 -0.79
N THR A 141 -8.02 -7.65 0.20
CA THR A 141 -7.57 -7.26 1.55
C THR A 141 -6.61 -8.29 2.13
N ASN A 142 -6.99 -9.56 2.15
CA ASN A 142 -6.16 -10.63 2.71
C ASN A 142 -4.86 -10.78 1.93
N VAL A 143 -4.94 -10.73 0.60
CA VAL A 143 -3.80 -10.96 -0.28
C VAL A 143 -2.79 -9.81 -0.17
N PHE A 144 -3.23 -8.56 -0.08
CA PHE A 144 -2.33 -7.41 0.15
C PHE A 144 -1.72 -7.43 1.55
N TRP A 145 -2.43 -7.94 2.55
CA TRP A 145 -1.83 -8.18 3.87
C TRP A 145 -0.73 -9.23 3.84
N ILE A 146 -0.82 -10.25 2.98
CA ILE A 146 0.27 -11.21 2.77
C ILE A 146 1.51 -10.49 2.24
N ASP A 147 1.36 -9.65 1.22
CA ASP A 147 2.45 -8.84 0.65
C ASP A 147 3.11 -7.92 1.70
N ILE A 148 2.30 -7.25 2.54
CA ILE A 148 2.82 -6.49 3.68
C ILE A 148 3.62 -7.41 4.62
N GLN A 149 3.09 -8.59 4.94
CA GLN A 149 3.71 -9.54 5.86
C GLN A 149 5.04 -10.10 5.37
N THR A 150 5.13 -10.39 4.07
CA THR A 150 6.34 -10.86 3.42
C THR A 150 7.26 -9.72 2.99
N ASN A 151 6.81 -8.47 3.08
CA ASN A 151 7.48 -7.29 2.53
C ASN A 151 7.85 -7.48 1.04
N THR A 152 6.91 -8.05 0.28
CA THR A 152 7.02 -8.26 -1.16
C THR A 152 5.82 -7.64 -1.88
N ARG A 153 5.89 -7.52 -3.20
CA ARG A 153 4.86 -6.86 -4.02
C ARG A 153 4.31 -7.82 -5.09
N HIS A 154 4.03 -9.07 -4.71
CA HIS A 154 3.54 -10.09 -5.67
C HIS A 154 2.18 -9.72 -6.26
N PHE A 155 1.38 -8.96 -5.53
CA PHE A 155 0.01 -8.64 -5.87
C PHE A 155 -0.17 -7.19 -6.34
N LEU A 156 0.94 -6.52 -6.69
CA LEU A 156 0.95 -5.18 -7.26
C LEU A 156 0.05 -5.07 -8.50
N SER A 157 0.05 -6.09 -9.36
CA SER A 157 -0.74 -6.14 -10.60
C SER A 157 -2.24 -6.08 -10.32
N LEU A 158 -2.69 -6.83 -9.30
CA LEU A 158 -4.06 -6.78 -8.82
C LEU A 158 -4.37 -5.38 -8.25
N TYR A 159 -3.48 -4.82 -7.43
CA TYR A 159 -3.67 -3.48 -6.87
C TYR A 159 -3.79 -2.40 -7.94
N ARG A 160 -2.86 -2.37 -8.91
CA ARG A 160 -2.85 -1.41 -10.02
C ARG A 160 -4.12 -1.50 -10.85
N TYR A 161 -4.54 -2.70 -11.24
CA TYR A 161 -5.79 -2.86 -11.98
C TYR A 161 -6.99 -2.32 -11.20
N LEU A 162 -7.08 -2.63 -9.91
CA LEU A 162 -8.19 -2.14 -9.08
C LEU A 162 -8.17 -0.62 -8.90
N LEU A 163 -6.98 0.00 -8.87
CA LEU A 163 -6.83 1.45 -8.78
C LEU A 163 -7.08 2.12 -10.13
N GLU A 164 -6.27 1.83 -11.12
CA GLU A 164 -6.20 2.54 -12.40
C GLU A 164 -7.35 2.16 -13.33
N ASP A 165 -7.63 0.86 -13.50
CA ASP A 165 -8.64 0.39 -14.47
C ASP A 165 -10.05 0.35 -13.89
N VAL A 166 -10.21 0.30 -12.56
CA VAL A 166 -11.52 0.16 -11.91
C VAL A 166 -11.91 1.41 -11.12
N ALA A 167 -11.11 1.84 -10.15
CA ALA A 167 -11.48 2.96 -9.28
C ALA A 167 -11.43 4.32 -10.02
N LEU A 168 -10.44 4.52 -10.89
CA LEU A 168 -10.31 5.75 -11.69
C LEU A 168 -11.13 5.73 -12.99
N VAL A 169 -11.85 4.65 -13.29
CA VAL A 169 -12.72 4.53 -14.48
C VAL A 169 -14.18 4.40 -14.05
N PRO A 170 -14.97 5.50 -14.09
CA PRO A 170 -16.35 5.52 -13.60
C PRO A 170 -17.23 4.42 -14.22
N ASP A 171 -17.08 4.17 -15.52
CA ASP A 171 -17.87 3.17 -16.25
C ASP A 171 -17.68 1.75 -15.68
N ARG A 172 -16.45 1.39 -15.29
CA ARG A 172 -16.18 0.08 -14.67
C ARG A 172 -16.69 0.02 -13.24
N LEU A 173 -16.60 1.12 -12.49
CA LEU A 173 -17.10 1.19 -11.13
C LEU A 173 -18.62 0.96 -11.05
N THR A 174 -19.39 1.36 -12.06
CA THR A 174 -20.85 1.11 -12.11
C THR A 174 -21.24 -0.37 -12.13
N LYS A 175 -20.31 -1.28 -12.47
CA LYS A 175 -20.56 -2.73 -12.51
C LYS A 175 -20.65 -3.35 -11.11
N ILE A 176 -20.10 -2.69 -10.10
CA ILE A 176 -20.21 -3.11 -8.71
C ILE A 176 -21.20 -2.22 -7.95
N SER A 177 -21.70 -2.73 -6.83
CA SER A 177 -22.58 -1.95 -5.98
C SER A 177 -21.86 -0.74 -5.37
N LEU A 178 -22.61 0.31 -5.07
CA LEU A 178 -22.08 1.50 -4.41
C LEU A 178 -21.37 1.18 -3.08
N GLN A 179 -21.87 0.21 -2.32
CA GLN A 179 -21.26 -0.20 -1.07
C GLN A 179 -19.91 -0.89 -1.31
N ALA A 180 -19.84 -1.83 -2.26
CA ALA A 180 -18.58 -2.46 -2.61
C ALA A 180 -17.57 -1.47 -3.22
N GLY A 181 -18.04 -0.48 -3.98
CA GLY A 181 -17.22 0.63 -4.45
C GLY A 181 -16.61 1.42 -3.29
N ARG A 182 -17.41 1.79 -2.29
CA ARG A 182 -16.89 2.43 -1.07
C ARG A 182 -15.83 1.57 -0.37
N ASP A 183 -16.13 0.29 -0.17
CA ASP A 183 -15.20 -0.62 0.51
C ASP A 183 -13.91 -0.82 -0.30
N LEU A 184 -13.99 -0.81 -1.64
CA LEU A 184 -12.84 -0.82 -2.53
C LEU A 184 -11.97 0.43 -2.36
N PHE A 185 -12.55 1.62 -2.30
CA PHE A 185 -11.78 2.85 -2.07
C PHE A 185 -11.11 2.88 -0.69
N LEU A 186 -11.78 2.38 0.36
CA LEU A 186 -11.16 2.23 1.68
C LEU A 186 -10.01 1.23 1.65
N LEU A 187 -10.17 0.10 0.94
CA LEU A 187 -9.11 -0.86 0.69
C LEU A 187 -7.91 -0.21 -0.01
N LEU A 188 -8.14 0.46 -1.14
CA LEU A 188 -7.08 1.09 -1.93
C LEU A 188 -6.32 2.15 -1.13
N SER A 189 -7.04 2.93 -0.30
CA SER A 189 -6.46 3.93 0.60
C SER A 189 -5.43 3.33 1.56
N ARG A 190 -5.71 2.15 2.13
CA ARG A 190 -4.81 1.48 3.08
C ARG A 190 -3.48 1.07 2.45
N PHE A 191 -3.48 0.65 1.18
CA PHE A 191 -2.33 0.03 0.53
C PHE A 191 -1.62 0.94 -0.50
N MET A 192 -2.12 2.15 -0.75
CA MET A 192 -1.57 3.07 -1.75
C MET A 192 -0.09 3.37 -1.56
N PHE A 193 0.32 3.63 -0.31
CA PHE A 193 1.72 3.93 -0.01
C PHE A 193 2.61 2.68 -0.08
N PHE A 194 2.07 1.49 0.18
CA PHE A 194 2.84 0.25 0.09
C PHE A 194 3.29 -0.06 -1.34
N TYR A 195 2.41 0.20 -2.30
CA TYR A 195 2.60 -0.07 -3.73
C TYR A 195 3.13 1.12 -4.54
N ASP A 196 3.60 2.19 -3.87
CA ASP A 196 4.16 3.40 -4.51
C ASP A 196 3.20 4.09 -5.51
N GLN A 197 1.89 4.04 -5.26
CA GLN A 197 0.87 4.64 -6.13
C GLN A 197 0.36 6.00 -5.62
N ASP A 198 1.10 6.66 -4.73
CA ASP A 198 0.74 7.95 -4.15
C ASP A 198 0.71 9.10 -5.16
N HIS A 199 1.42 9.00 -6.28
CA HIS A 199 1.32 10.00 -7.35
C HIS A 199 -0.09 10.11 -7.97
N LEU A 200 -0.93 9.08 -7.80
CA LEU A 200 -2.33 9.08 -8.24
C LEU A 200 -3.30 9.63 -7.17
N LEU A 201 -2.81 10.05 -6.00
CA LEU A 201 -3.65 10.45 -4.87
C LEU A 201 -4.66 11.54 -5.23
N SER A 202 -4.25 12.58 -5.98
CA SER A 202 -5.16 13.66 -6.38
C SER A 202 -6.33 13.15 -7.22
N SER A 203 -6.04 12.37 -8.28
CA SER A 203 -7.06 11.75 -9.13
C SER A 203 -7.95 10.78 -8.34
N PHE A 204 -7.35 10.03 -7.43
CA PHE A 204 -8.07 9.10 -6.56
C PHE A 204 -9.06 9.80 -5.62
N LEU A 205 -8.69 10.95 -5.06
CA LEU A 205 -9.57 11.74 -4.19
C LEU A 205 -10.71 12.40 -4.97
N GLU A 206 -10.50 12.77 -6.23
CA GLU A 206 -11.55 13.31 -7.12
C GLU A 206 -12.63 12.26 -7.44
N HIS A 207 -12.22 11.00 -7.62
CA HIS A 207 -13.13 9.88 -7.94
C HIS A 207 -13.73 9.20 -6.70
N PHE A 208 -13.42 9.70 -5.50
CA PHE A 208 -13.81 9.04 -4.26
C PHE A 208 -15.34 9.00 -4.09
N PRO A 209 -15.93 7.83 -3.78
CA PRO A 209 -17.38 7.71 -3.70
C PRO A 209 -17.92 8.50 -2.50
N THR A 210 -19.11 9.09 -2.68
CA THR A 210 -19.80 9.77 -1.59
C THR A 210 -20.26 8.78 -0.51
N PHE A 211 -20.03 9.12 0.75
CA PHE A 211 -20.49 8.35 1.91
C PHE A 211 -21.72 9.00 2.54
N PRO A 212 -22.68 8.21 3.06
CA PRO A 212 -23.86 8.75 3.73
C PRO A 212 -23.49 9.56 4.98
N ASN A 213 -22.37 9.20 5.62
CA ASN A 213 -21.88 9.85 6.84
C ASN A 213 -20.85 10.94 6.57
N SER A 214 -20.72 11.41 5.32
CA SER A 214 -19.75 12.45 4.93
C SER A 214 -19.90 13.74 5.74
N PHE A 215 -21.12 14.12 6.11
CA PHE A 215 -21.37 15.27 7.00
C PHE A 215 -20.67 15.13 8.37
N LEU A 216 -20.56 13.91 8.90
CA LEU A 216 -19.95 13.65 10.21
C LEU A 216 -18.43 13.43 10.12
N VAL A 217 -17.96 12.78 9.05
CA VAL A 217 -16.55 12.41 8.90
C VAL A 217 -15.76 13.53 8.21
N GLY A 218 -16.29 14.05 7.10
CA GLY A 218 -15.61 15.01 6.23
C GLY A 218 -15.62 14.57 4.77
N GLY A 219 -14.65 15.07 4.02
CA GLY A 219 -14.50 14.82 2.58
C GLY A 219 -13.69 13.56 2.26
N PRO A 220 -13.41 13.31 0.97
CA PRO A 220 -12.56 12.21 0.50
C PRO A 220 -11.21 12.11 1.21
N ALA A 221 -10.53 13.25 1.38
CA ALA A 221 -9.23 13.32 2.05
C ALA A 221 -9.32 12.86 3.51
N ASP A 222 -10.43 13.15 4.20
CA ASP A 222 -10.64 12.69 5.57
C ASP A 222 -10.76 11.17 5.65
N TYR A 223 -11.55 10.55 4.78
CA TYR A 223 -11.67 9.09 4.71
C TYR A 223 -10.34 8.42 4.40
N PHE A 224 -9.60 8.95 3.42
CA PHE A 224 -8.28 8.44 3.07
C PHE A 224 -7.32 8.48 4.28
N VAL A 225 -7.23 9.63 4.96
CA VAL A 225 -6.33 9.81 6.11
C VAL A 225 -6.75 8.98 7.32
N ILE A 226 -8.05 8.76 7.53
CA ILE A 226 -8.54 7.86 8.59
C ILE A 226 -8.08 6.43 8.31
N GLU A 227 -8.30 5.91 7.10
CA GLU A 227 -7.89 4.55 6.74
C GLU A 227 -6.37 4.38 6.79
N LEU A 228 -5.62 5.40 6.35
CA LEU A 228 -4.17 5.41 6.47
C LEU A 228 -3.72 5.37 7.94
N SER A 229 -4.31 6.21 8.81
CA SER A 229 -3.98 6.24 10.24
C SER A 229 -4.24 4.89 10.90
N ASP A 230 -5.34 4.24 10.54
CA ASP A 230 -5.73 2.94 11.07
C ASP A 230 -4.83 1.82 10.56
N GLN A 231 -4.36 1.94 9.33
CA GLN A 231 -3.39 1.02 8.75
C GLN A 231 -2.07 1.10 9.52
N LEU A 232 -1.53 2.30 9.78
CA LEU A 232 -0.26 2.47 10.49
C LEU A 232 -0.24 1.77 11.85
N GLN A 233 -1.32 1.87 12.61
CA GLN A 233 -1.43 1.24 13.93
C GLN A 233 -1.42 -0.30 13.86
N LYS A 234 -1.80 -0.87 12.72
CA LYS A 234 -1.81 -2.32 12.49
C LYS A 234 -0.47 -2.84 11.93
N LEU A 235 0.36 -1.97 11.37
CA LEU A 235 1.66 -2.35 10.80
C LEU A 235 2.63 -2.76 11.92
N LYS A 236 3.12 -3.99 11.84
CA LYS A 236 4.13 -4.54 12.76
C LYS A 236 5.52 -4.64 12.14
N ILE A 237 5.62 -4.39 10.83
CA ILE A 237 6.83 -4.64 10.04
C ILE A 237 7.54 -3.31 9.85
N GLU A 238 8.69 -3.19 10.50
CA GLU A 238 9.48 -1.96 10.54
C GLU A 238 9.79 -1.35 9.16
N PRO A 239 10.33 -2.09 8.17
CA PRO A 239 10.64 -1.49 6.87
C PRO A 239 9.39 -0.96 6.16
N VAL A 240 8.25 -1.66 6.29
CA VAL A 240 6.97 -1.21 5.73
C VAL A 240 6.49 0.05 6.45
N LEU A 241 6.55 0.10 7.78
CA LEU A 241 6.14 1.28 8.54
C LEU A 241 7.01 2.50 8.19
N LEU A 242 8.33 2.33 8.08
CA LEU A 242 9.25 3.38 7.65
C LEU A 242 8.92 3.89 6.25
N HIS A 243 8.59 2.98 5.34
CA HIS A 243 8.18 3.31 3.98
C HIS A 243 6.89 4.12 3.96
N TYR A 244 5.86 3.73 4.70
CA TYR A 244 4.63 4.53 4.82
C TYR A 244 4.91 5.95 5.36
N LEU A 245 5.74 6.06 6.40
CA LEU A 245 6.09 7.36 6.98
C LEU A 245 6.83 8.26 5.98
N SER A 246 7.71 7.70 5.13
CA SER A 246 8.41 8.50 4.13
C SER A 246 7.50 9.04 3.03
N ARG A 247 6.48 8.27 2.63
CA ARG A 247 5.49 8.68 1.60
C ARG A 247 4.45 9.69 2.11
N MET A 248 4.27 9.83 3.42
CA MET A 248 3.29 10.77 4.00
C MET A 248 3.53 12.24 3.69
N SER A 249 4.72 12.61 3.19
CA SER A 249 4.99 13.97 2.73
C SER A 249 3.97 14.47 1.70
N ILE A 250 3.38 13.57 0.91
CA ILE A 250 2.35 13.92 -0.07
C ILE A 250 1.04 14.46 0.54
N LEU A 251 0.82 14.23 1.83
CA LEU A 251 -0.36 14.74 2.54
C LEU A 251 -0.22 16.21 2.95
N GLN A 252 0.94 16.81 2.71
CA GLN A 252 1.19 18.20 3.04
C GLN A 252 0.26 19.11 2.24
N GLY A 253 -0.47 19.98 2.93
CA GLY A 253 -1.40 20.92 2.31
C GLY A 253 -2.79 20.35 2.03
N LEU A 254 -3.08 19.08 2.37
CA LEU A 254 -4.44 18.56 2.32
C LEU A 254 -5.33 19.26 3.36
N GLU A 255 -6.48 19.73 2.91
CA GLU A 255 -7.51 20.29 3.77
C GLU A 255 -8.24 19.17 4.49
N LEU A 256 -7.90 18.98 5.76
CA LEU A 256 -8.50 17.95 6.62
C LEU A 256 -9.38 18.59 7.69
N ARG A 257 -10.44 17.90 8.07
CA ARG A 257 -11.23 18.26 9.25
C ARG A 257 -10.35 18.19 10.49
N LEU A 258 -10.63 19.07 11.47
CA LEU A 258 -9.87 19.12 12.72
C LEU A 258 -9.83 17.77 13.46
N SER A 259 -10.93 17.01 13.43
CA SER A 259 -11.00 15.66 14.03
C SER A 259 -10.02 14.69 13.38
N THR A 260 -9.98 14.67 12.04
CA THR A 260 -9.10 13.80 11.25
C THR A 260 -7.64 14.19 11.41
N SER A 261 -7.36 15.49 11.32
CA SER A 261 -6.04 16.07 11.57
C SER A 261 -5.52 15.70 12.97
N THR A 262 -6.39 15.80 14.00
CA THR A 262 -6.06 15.42 15.37
C THR A 262 -5.80 13.91 15.51
N ARG A 263 -6.59 13.06 14.84
CA ARG A 263 -6.39 11.59 14.80
C ARG A 263 -5.03 11.24 14.20
N LEU A 264 -4.70 11.79 13.02
CA LEU A 264 -3.42 11.55 12.36
C LEU A 264 -2.25 12.01 13.23
N LYS A 265 -2.37 13.22 13.80
CA LYS A 265 -1.37 13.76 14.73
C LYS A 265 -1.16 12.84 15.93
N ALA A 266 -2.22 12.40 16.59
CA ALA A 266 -2.14 11.46 17.72
C ALA A 266 -1.51 10.11 17.33
N CYS A 267 -1.88 9.58 16.16
CA CYS A 267 -1.30 8.35 15.62
C CYS A 267 0.22 8.49 15.42
N LEU A 268 0.67 9.55 14.75
CA LEU A 268 2.10 9.80 14.54
C LEU A 268 2.86 10.02 15.85
N TYR A 269 2.27 10.73 16.81
CA TYR A 269 2.87 10.90 18.14
C TYR A 269 3.07 9.58 18.87
N SER A 270 2.17 8.61 18.74
CA SER A 270 2.32 7.30 19.39
C SER A 270 3.63 6.60 18.97
N PHE A 271 4.07 6.82 17.73
CA PHE A 271 5.34 6.33 17.20
C PHE A 271 6.55 7.16 17.62
N THR A 272 6.40 8.32 18.26
CA THR A 272 7.52 9.16 18.71
C THR A 272 8.03 8.81 20.11
N SER A 273 7.18 8.21 20.95
CA SER A 273 7.50 7.89 22.34
C SER A 273 8.18 6.53 22.48
N PRO A 274 9.17 6.40 23.39
CA PRO A 274 9.79 5.12 23.72
C PRO A 274 8.95 4.25 24.68
N GLY A 275 7.63 4.46 24.79
CA GLY A 275 6.74 3.71 25.69
C GLY A 275 5.97 2.58 25.00
N GLY A 276 5.58 1.53 25.74
CA GLY A 276 5.02 0.27 25.22
C GLY A 276 3.59 0.34 24.66
N PRO A 277 3.01 -0.76 24.11
CA PRO A 277 3.40 -2.18 24.30
C PRO A 277 4.31 -2.80 23.22
N THR A 278 4.58 -2.10 22.12
CA THR A 278 5.61 -2.49 21.14
C THR A 278 6.50 -1.29 20.91
N TYR A 279 7.77 -1.38 21.32
CA TYR A 279 8.69 -0.25 21.25
C TYR A 279 8.98 0.09 19.79
N PRO A 280 8.55 1.26 19.26
CA PRO A 280 8.97 1.66 17.92
C PRO A 280 10.49 1.84 17.95
N THR A 281 11.19 1.33 16.94
CA THR A 281 12.64 1.43 16.85
C THR A 281 13.08 2.89 16.73
N ARG A 282 14.37 3.17 16.96
CA ARG A 282 14.90 4.53 16.82
C ARG A 282 14.65 5.11 15.43
N ALA A 283 14.74 4.27 14.39
CA ALA A 283 14.48 4.68 13.02
C ALA A 283 13.02 5.12 12.85
N VAL A 284 12.06 4.31 13.32
CA VAL A 284 10.62 4.63 13.27
C VAL A 284 10.32 5.90 14.04
N ARG A 285 10.89 6.09 15.24
CA ARG A 285 10.69 7.31 16.03
C ARG A 285 11.17 8.56 15.29
N HIS A 286 12.35 8.50 14.66
CA HIS A 286 12.88 9.63 13.89
C HIS A 286 12.05 9.91 12.64
N ALA A 287 11.65 8.87 11.90
CA ALA A 287 10.76 9.02 10.75
C ALA A 287 9.41 9.63 11.16
N ALA A 288 8.84 9.19 12.28
CA ALA A 288 7.60 9.74 12.83
C ALA A 288 7.76 11.20 13.23
N TRP A 289 8.85 11.58 13.91
CA TRP A 289 9.14 12.98 14.23
C TRP A 289 9.25 13.86 12.98
N ASN A 290 9.99 13.41 11.98
CA ASN A 290 10.16 14.15 10.72
C ASN A 290 8.82 14.34 10.00
N THR A 291 8.01 13.27 9.93
CA THR A 291 6.68 13.30 9.30
C THR A 291 5.75 14.25 10.05
N LEU A 292 5.75 14.18 11.38
CA LEU A 292 4.91 15.01 12.25
C LEU A 292 5.29 16.50 12.18
N ASP A 293 6.57 16.81 12.02
CA ASP A 293 7.07 18.16 11.83
C ASP A 293 6.76 18.72 10.45
N LEU A 294 6.79 17.88 9.41
CA LEU A 294 6.45 18.24 8.04
C LEU A 294 4.94 18.52 7.90
N LEU A 295 4.09 17.63 8.39
CA LEU A 295 2.63 17.76 8.25
C LEU A 295 2.03 18.80 9.20
N PHE A 296 2.61 18.96 10.39
CA PHE A 296 2.11 19.89 11.41
C PHE A 296 3.23 20.83 11.86
N PRO A 297 3.61 21.84 11.05
CA PRO A 297 4.69 22.76 11.40
C PRO A 297 4.35 23.60 12.63
N ILE A 298 3.07 23.92 12.81
CA ILE A 298 2.55 24.69 13.94
C ILE A 298 2.63 23.81 15.19
N GLY A 299 3.53 24.18 16.11
CA GLY A 299 3.80 23.43 17.34
C GLY A 299 5.06 22.57 17.30
N ARG A 300 5.88 22.63 16.25
CA ARG A 300 7.19 21.94 16.20
C ARG A 300 8.05 22.22 17.43
N TYR A 301 8.32 23.49 17.71
CA TYR A 301 9.15 23.91 18.84
C TYR A 301 8.62 23.43 20.20
N PRO A 302 7.37 23.71 20.61
CA PRO A 302 6.88 23.25 21.91
C PRO A 302 6.89 21.73 22.04
N ARG A 303 6.65 20.97 20.97
CA ARG A 303 6.72 19.49 21.01
C ARG A 303 8.10 18.96 21.36
N HIS A 304 9.13 19.49 20.70
CA HIS A 304 10.51 19.08 20.97
C HIS A 304 10.94 19.48 22.37
N VAL A 305 10.54 20.65 22.84
CA VAL A 305 10.79 21.12 24.20
C VAL A 305 10.12 20.18 25.22
N ILE A 306 8.84 19.87 25.07
CA ILE A 306 8.11 18.95 25.95
C ILE A 306 8.77 17.56 25.94
N SER A 307 9.12 17.04 24.76
CA SER A 307 9.80 15.73 24.65
C SER A 307 11.16 15.73 25.37
N LEU A 308 11.91 16.83 25.26
CA LEU A 308 13.19 17.00 25.96
C LEU A 308 13.00 17.03 27.47
N PHE A 309 12.03 17.81 27.97
CA PHE A 309 11.68 17.85 29.40
C PHE A 309 11.33 16.46 29.94
N PHE A 310 10.48 15.69 29.24
CA PHE A 310 10.15 14.34 29.68
C PHE A 310 11.35 13.40 29.67
N ARG A 311 12.25 13.50 28.69
CA ARG A 311 13.50 12.69 28.69
C ARG A 311 14.43 13.04 29.84
N LEU A 312 14.51 14.32 30.22
CA LEU A 312 15.29 14.78 31.36
C LEU A 312 14.71 14.33 32.70
N LEU A 313 13.38 14.16 32.78
CA LEU A 313 12.69 13.67 33.98
C LEU A 313 12.79 12.15 34.16
N TYR A 314 13.21 11.38 33.13
CA TYR A 314 13.36 9.92 33.25
C TYR A 314 14.68 9.53 33.96
N PRO A 315 14.62 8.83 35.12
CA PRO A 315 15.78 8.57 35.97
C PRO A 315 16.95 7.81 35.32
N TRP A 316 16.70 7.02 34.28
CA TRP A 316 17.71 6.18 33.63
C TRP A 316 18.39 6.82 32.41
N TYR A 317 17.82 7.86 31.81
CA TYR A 317 18.35 8.49 30.58
C TYR A 317 18.87 9.92 30.77
N TRP A 318 18.60 10.54 31.93
CA TRP A 318 18.93 11.94 32.15
C TRP A 318 20.44 12.26 32.15
N PRO A 319 21.39 11.41 32.62
CA PRO A 319 22.81 11.81 32.61
C PRO A 319 23.37 11.86 31.18
N SER A 320 23.09 10.84 30.38
CA SER A 320 23.48 10.77 28.96
C SER A 320 22.76 11.81 28.09
N SER A 321 21.46 12.03 28.34
CA SER A 321 20.67 13.02 27.58
C SER A 321 21.05 14.45 27.93
N CYS A 322 21.30 14.74 29.22
CA CYS A 322 21.81 16.03 29.68
C CYS A 322 23.22 16.28 29.11
N TRP A 323 24.10 15.28 29.11
CA TRP A 323 25.43 15.39 28.50
C TRP A 323 25.38 15.68 27.00
N ASN A 324 24.55 14.94 26.25
CA ASN A 324 24.36 15.19 24.83
C ASN A 324 23.76 16.58 24.55
N PHE A 325 22.82 17.03 25.37
CA PHE A 325 22.23 18.37 25.28
C PHE A 325 23.26 19.47 25.55
N VAL A 326 24.07 19.33 26.61
CA VAL A 326 25.17 20.25 26.92
C VAL A 326 26.18 20.28 25.78
N MET A 327 26.55 19.12 25.23
CA MET A 327 27.47 19.02 24.09
C MET A 327 26.90 19.65 22.82
N THR A 328 25.61 19.46 22.52
CA THR A 328 24.99 20.10 21.34
C THR A 328 24.85 21.61 21.50
N CYS A 329 24.50 22.10 22.69
CA CYS A 329 24.52 23.53 23.01
C CYS A 329 25.93 24.12 22.91
N ALA A 330 26.94 23.44 23.45
CA ALA A 330 28.33 23.87 23.36
C ALA A 330 28.83 23.91 21.90
N MET A 331 28.53 22.88 21.11
CA MET A 331 28.91 22.82 19.70
C MET A 331 28.19 23.89 18.86
N THR A 332 26.89 24.13 19.10
CA THR A 332 26.16 25.19 18.38
C THR A 332 26.65 26.59 18.75
N LEU A 333 26.97 26.84 20.02
CA LEU A 333 27.65 28.07 20.45
C LEU A 333 29.02 28.22 19.79
N TYR A 334 29.80 27.14 19.73
CA TYR A 334 31.10 27.12 19.07
C TYR A 334 31.00 27.44 17.57
N TYR A 335 30.09 26.80 16.84
CA TYR A 335 29.86 27.09 15.43
C TYR A 335 29.30 28.49 15.19
N TYR A 336 28.46 29.01 16.09
CA TYR A 336 27.97 30.38 16.01
C TYR A 336 29.12 31.39 16.18
N ILE A 337 29.99 31.18 17.16
CA ILE A 337 31.17 32.03 17.39
C ILE A 337 32.12 31.94 16.20
N LEU A 338 32.39 30.74 15.67
CA LEU A 338 33.19 30.57 14.46
C LEU A 338 32.60 31.30 13.26
N ASN A 339 31.30 31.17 13.00
CA ASN A 339 30.63 31.89 11.92
C ASN A 339 30.66 33.40 12.11
N LEU A 340 30.53 33.88 13.35
CA LEU A 340 30.68 35.30 13.67
C LEU A 340 32.11 35.79 13.39
N LEU A 341 33.12 35.02 13.77
CA LEU A 341 34.53 35.33 13.51
C LEU A 341 34.84 35.32 12.00
N VAL A 342 34.33 34.34 11.26
CA VAL A 342 34.46 34.28 9.80
C VAL A 342 33.75 35.48 9.15
N SER A 343 32.54 35.82 9.59
CA SER A 343 31.81 37.00 9.11
C SER A 343 32.55 38.31 9.40
N ILE A 344 33.17 38.43 10.57
CA ILE A 344 33.98 39.59 10.95
C ILE A 344 35.25 39.66 10.10
N TRP A 345 35.91 38.52 9.88
CA TRP A 345 37.11 38.42 9.04
C TRP A 345 36.82 38.75 7.57
N GLU A 346 35.71 38.25 7.01
CA GLU A 346 35.26 38.60 5.68
C GLU A 346 34.91 40.09 5.55
N SER A 347 34.25 40.67 6.55
CA SER A 347 33.94 42.11 6.60
C SER A 347 35.23 42.95 6.60
N LEU A 348 36.23 42.57 7.39
CA LEU A 348 37.54 43.21 7.44
C LEU A 348 38.30 43.07 6.11
N ARG A 349 38.28 41.90 5.47
CA ARG A 349 38.90 41.66 4.15
C ARG A 349 38.22 42.47 3.03
N ARG A 350 36.89 42.63 3.08
CA ARG A 350 36.15 43.52 2.14
C ARG A 350 36.48 44.99 2.38
N SER A 351 36.73 45.40 3.62
CA SER A 351 37.14 46.78 3.95
C SER A 351 38.56 47.12 3.49
N SER A 352 39.50 46.15 3.51
CA SER A 352 40.88 46.37 3.04
C SER A 352 40.98 46.41 1.51
N HIS A 353 40.10 45.70 0.80
CA HIS A 353 40.04 45.78 -0.67
C HIS A 353 39.45 47.10 -1.20
N ARG A 354 38.62 47.80 -0.40
CA ARG A 354 38.14 49.16 -0.74
C ARG A 354 39.18 50.26 -0.53
N ARG A 355 40.21 50.04 0.29
CA ARG A 355 41.30 51.01 0.49
C ARG A 355 42.43 50.90 -0.54
N THR A 356 42.48 49.80 -1.30
CA THR A 356 43.53 49.56 -2.33
C THR A 356 43.11 49.94 -3.75
N HIS A 357 41.87 50.36 -3.96
CA HIS A 357 41.36 50.90 -5.24
C HIS A 357 41.05 52.41 -5.16
N GLY A 358 41.54 53.10 -4.13
CA GLY A 358 41.32 54.51 -3.88
C GLY A 358 42.62 55.28 -3.63
N GLU A 359 43.67 54.94 -4.38
CA GLU A 359 44.84 55.80 -4.59
C GLU A 359 45.11 55.93 -6.09
#